data_AF-A0A453QCU8-F1
#
_entry.id   AF-A0A453QCU8-F1
#
_cell.length_a   1.000
_cell.length_b   1.000
_cell.length_c   1.000
_cell.angle_alpha   90.00
_cell.angle_beta   90.00
_cell.angle_gamma   90.00
#
_symmetry.space_group_name_H-M   'P 1'
#
loop_
_entity.id
_entity.type
_entity.pdbx_description
1 polymer ?
#
loop_
_entity_poly.entity_id
_entity_poly.type
_entity_poly.pdbx_seq_one_letter_code
_entity_poly.pdbx_strand_id
1 'polypeptide(L)'
;QFYGHEKNVDNSLPIKTDKDTLREGYRFILSEEDDMDSTWEKRLVKRYYDKLFKEYCIADMTEFKKGKIGLRWRTEKEVISGKGQFICGNRCCDEKHGLGSYEVNFSYVEAGEQKQALVKLVACKRKACL
;
A
#
# COMPACT_ATOMS: atom_id res chain seq x y z
N GLN A 1 4.10 48.12 26.96
CA GLN A 1 3.09 48.64 26.00
C GLN A 1 2.54 47.44 25.25
N PHE A 2 1.23 47.25 25.30
CA PHE A 2 0.49 46.22 24.56
C PHE A 2 0.26 46.72 23.13
N TYR A 3 0.49 45.86 22.14
CA TYR A 3 -0.19 45.98 20.84
C TYR A 3 -0.64 44.59 20.41
N GLY A 4 -1.96 44.39 20.45
CA GLY A 4 -2.61 43.22 19.87
C GLY A 4 -2.50 43.30 18.36
N HIS A 5 -2.15 42.17 17.72
CA HIS A 5 -2.30 42.02 16.29
C HIS A 5 -3.53 41.17 16.01
N GLU A 6 -4.41 41.75 15.21
CA GLU A 6 -5.65 41.20 14.69
C GLU A 6 -5.48 39.76 14.20
N LYS A 7 -6.45 38.90 14.53
CA LYS A 7 -6.53 37.53 14.01
C LYS A 7 -6.79 37.63 12.50
N ASN A 8 -5.72 37.59 11.71
CA ASN A 8 -5.81 37.26 10.30
C ASN A 8 -6.39 35.84 10.24
N VAL A 9 -7.66 35.74 9.82
CA VAL A 9 -8.28 34.47 9.44
C VAL A 9 -7.58 34.10 8.15
N ASP A 10 -6.46 33.40 8.28
CA ASP A 10 -5.69 32.90 7.17
C ASP A 10 -6.56 31.91 6.41
N ASN A 11 -7.09 32.35 5.27
CA ASN A 11 -7.63 31.50 4.22
C ASN A 11 -6.47 30.73 3.55
N SER A 12 -5.60 30.07 4.33
CA SER A 12 -4.60 29.18 3.77
C SER A 12 -5.34 27.99 3.19
N LEU A 13 -5.35 27.94 1.86
CA LEU A 13 -5.63 26.70 1.14
C LEU A 13 -4.77 25.60 1.79
N PRO A 14 -5.32 24.42 2.07
CA PRO A 14 -4.59 23.37 2.77
C PRO A 14 -3.28 23.10 2.04
N ILE A 15 -2.16 23.36 2.73
CA ILE A 15 -0.82 23.16 2.17
C ILE A 15 -0.68 21.66 1.90
N LYS A 16 -0.60 21.30 0.61
CA LYS A 16 -0.42 19.91 0.19
C LYS A 16 0.93 19.41 0.64
N THR A 17 0.95 18.38 1.48
CA THR A 17 2.21 17.79 1.97
C THR A 17 2.74 16.72 1.00
N ASP A 18 4.02 16.38 1.14
CA ASP A 18 4.63 15.23 0.43
C ASP A 18 3.85 13.93 0.69
N LYS A 19 3.34 13.76 1.91
CA LYS A 19 2.53 12.60 2.30
C LYS A 19 1.19 12.56 1.55
N ASP A 20 0.54 13.71 1.37
CA ASP A 20 -0.70 13.81 0.60
C ASP A 20 -0.43 13.50 -0.88
N THR A 21 0.67 14.03 -1.41
CA THR A 21 1.12 13.76 -2.79
C THR A 21 1.38 12.27 -3.03
N LEU A 22 2.08 11.59 -2.11
CA LEU A 22 2.30 10.15 -2.19
C LEU A 22 1.00 9.37 -2.08
N ARG A 23 0.08 9.76 -1.19
CA ARG A 23 -1.20 9.08 -1.01
C ARG A 23 -2.09 9.19 -2.25
N GLU A 24 -2.11 10.35 -2.89
CA GLU A 24 -2.91 10.60 -4.10
C GLU A 24 -2.32 9.91 -5.34
N GLY A 25 -1.00 9.91 -5.49
CA GLY A 25 -0.33 9.34 -6.65
C GLY A 25 -0.01 7.85 -6.53
N TYR A 26 -0.11 7.25 -5.35
CA TYR A 26 0.21 5.83 -5.16
C TYR A 26 -0.65 4.95 -6.07
N ARG A 27 0.04 4.11 -6.85
CA ARG A 27 -0.57 3.00 -7.59
C ARG A 27 -0.06 1.67 -7.06
N PHE A 28 -0.92 0.67 -7.04
CA PHE A 28 -0.51 -0.69 -6.71
C PHE A 28 0.49 -1.23 -7.74
N ILE A 29 0.25 -0.99 -9.03
CA ILE A 29 1.19 -1.25 -10.13
C ILE A 29 1.27 0.02 -10.99
N LEU A 30 2.49 0.54 -11.18
CA LEU A 30 2.75 1.63 -12.12
C LEU A 30 2.76 1.05 -13.54
N SER A 31 1.91 1.56 -14.43
CA SER A 31 1.97 1.22 -15.86
C SER A 31 3.01 2.08 -16.59
N GLU A 32 3.39 1.68 -17.82
CA GLU A 32 4.28 2.50 -18.66
C GLU A 32 3.66 3.87 -19.00
N GLU A 33 2.33 3.95 -19.10
CA GLU A 33 1.60 5.20 -19.32
C GLU A 33 1.71 6.17 -18.13
N ASP A 34 1.80 5.65 -16.90
CA ASP A 34 1.99 6.48 -15.70
C ASP A 34 3.39 7.16 -15.67
N ASP A 35 4.37 6.63 -16.41
CA ASP A 35 5.75 7.13 -16.47
C ASP A 35 5.94 8.30 -17.45
N MET A 36 4.96 8.59 -18.29
CA MET A 36 5.10 9.53 -19.42
C MET A 36 5.07 11.02 -19.03
N ASP A 37 4.55 11.40 -17.86
CA ASP A 37 4.50 12.81 -17.43
C ASP A 37 5.46 13.14 -16.29
N SER A 38 6.37 14.07 -16.56
CA SER A 38 7.49 14.43 -15.69
C SER A 38 7.16 15.48 -14.61
N THR A 39 5.98 15.41 -13.97
CA THR A 39 5.70 16.32 -12.83
C THR A 39 6.54 15.92 -11.61
N TRP A 40 6.86 16.89 -10.74
CA TRP A 40 7.67 16.61 -9.56
C TRP A 40 6.98 15.63 -8.60
N GLU A 41 5.64 15.67 -8.53
CA GLU A 41 4.81 14.74 -7.76
C GLU A 41 4.96 13.30 -8.26
N LYS A 42 4.84 13.10 -9.58
CA LYS A 42 5.01 11.79 -10.20
C LYS A 42 6.42 11.25 -9.98
N ARG A 43 7.45 12.10 -10.04
CA ARG A 43 8.84 11.72 -9.72
C ARG A 43 9.02 11.30 -8.26
N LEU A 44 8.34 11.98 -7.32
CA LEU A 44 8.35 11.62 -5.90
C LEU A 44 7.69 10.25 -5.68
N VAL A 45 6.51 10.04 -6.28
CA VAL A 45 5.76 8.76 -6.22
C VAL A 45 6.58 7.63 -6.82
N LYS A 46 7.17 7.82 -8.01
CA LYS A 46 8.00 6.81 -8.67
C LYS A 46 9.20 6.41 -7.83
N ARG A 47 9.94 7.38 -7.27
CA ARG A 47 11.06 7.10 -6.36
C ARG A 47 10.64 6.31 -5.12
N TYR A 48 9.43 6.55 -4.61
CA TYR A 48 8.89 5.77 -3.49
C TYR A 48 8.52 4.35 -3.95
N TYR A 49 7.86 4.23 -5.10
CA TYR A 49 7.46 2.96 -5.70
C TYR A 49 8.66 2.04 -5.98
N ASP A 50 9.77 2.59 -6.49
CA ASP A 50 10.99 1.84 -6.80
C ASP A 50 11.66 1.28 -5.55
N LYS A 51 11.51 1.95 -4.40
CA LYS A 51 12.00 1.47 -3.10
C LYS A 51 11.17 0.32 -2.51
N LEU A 52 9.97 0.07 -3.02
CA LEU A 52 9.13 -1.03 -2.54
C LEU A 52 9.66 -2.39 -3.01
N PHE A 53 9.72 -3.33 -2.07
CA PHE A 53 9.96 -4.74 -2.35
C PHE A 53 8.66 -5.41 -2.81
N LYS A 54 8.57 -5.67 -4.12
CA LYS A 54 7.34 -6.10 -4.80
C LYS A 54 7.25 -7.61 -5.10
N GLU A 55 7.94 -8.43 -4.32
CA GLU A 55 7.93 -9.89 -4.50
C GLU A 55 6.73 -10.56 -3.83
N TYR A 56 6.43 -10.16 -2.58
CA TYR A 56 5.34 -10.72 -1.78
C TYR A 56 4.47 -9.60 -1.22
N CYS A 57 3.15 -9.82 -1.22
CA CYS A 57 2.18 -8.90 -0.63
C CYS A 57 1.85 -9.25 0.83
N ILE A 58 1.31 -8.26 1.54
CA ILE A 58 0.57 -8.43 2.78
C ILE A 58 -0.91 -8.43 2.46
N ALA A 59 -1.64 -9.36 3.04
CA ALA A 59 -3.08 -9.46 2.93
C ALA A 59 -3.77 -9.00 4.22
N ASP A 60 -4.84 -8.23 4.08
CA ASP A 60 -5.85 -8.08 5.11
C ASP A 60 -7.02 -9.02 4.78
N MET A 61 -7.11 -10.10 5.55
CA MET A 61 -8.11 -11.16 5.37
C MET A 61 -9.25 -11.06 6.39
N THR A 62 -9.37 -9.93 7.11
CA THR A 62 -10.41 -9.75 8.14
C THR A 62 -11.83 -9.95 7.60
N GLU A 63 -12.08 -9.57 6.35
CA GLU A 63 -13.35 -9.75 5.66
C GLU A 63 -13.34 -10.86 4.58
N PHE A 64 -12.38 -11.79 4.65
CA PHE A 64 -12.23 -12.85 3.64
C PHE A 64 -13.50 -13.69 3.45
N LYS A 65 -14.25 -13.94 4.54
CA LYS A 65 -15.54 -14.67 4.50
C LYS A 65 -16.61 -13.96 3.65
N LYS A 66 -16.48 -12.65 3.42
CA LYS A 66 -17.35 -11.87 2.53
C LYS A 66 -16.78 -11.79 1.10
N GLY A 67 -15.75 -12.56 0.78
CA GLY A 67 -15.02 -12.51 -0.49
C GLY A 67 -14.13 -11.29 -0.65
N LYS A 68 -13.86 -10.53 0.42
CA LYS A 68 -13.06 -9.31 0.38
C LYS A 68 -11.68 -9.55 0.97
N ILE A 69 -10.64 -9.26 0.20
CA ILE A 69 -9.25 -9.26 0.64
C ILE A 69 -8.64 -7.92 0.27
N GLY A 70 -8.00 -7.25 1.23
CA GLY A 70 -7.15 -6.11 0.95
C GLY A 70 -5.71 -6.59 0.70
N LEU A 71 -5.06 -6.11 -0.35
CA LEU A 71 -3.66 -6.41 -0.61
C LEU A 71 -2.84 -5.12 -0.63
N ARG A 72 -1.61 -5.19 -0.12
CA ARG A 72 -0.62 -4.12 -0.23
C ARG A 72 0.79 -4.69 -0.32
N TRP A 73 1.71 -3.89 -0.85
CA TRP A 73 3.13 -4.18 -0.76
C TRP A 73 3.64 -4.10 0.68
N ARG A 74 4.73 -4.83 0.95
CA ARG A 74 5.39 -4.85 2.26
C ARG A 74 6.06 -3.52 2.54
N THR A 75 6.04 -3.13 3.81
CA THR A 75 6.88 -2.04 4.32
C THR A 75 8.31 -2.53 4.57
N GLU A 76 9.27 -1.61 4.63
CA GLU A 76 10.67 -1.95 4.95
C GLU A 76 10.81 -2.78 6.24
N LYS A 77 10.08 -2.40 7.31
CA LYS A 77 10.08 -3.14 8.58
C LYS A 77 9.56 -4.58 8.42
N GLU A 78 8.56 -4.79 7.58
CA GLU A 78 8.00 -6.11 7.28
C GLU A 78 8.97 -6.96 6.46
N VAL A 79 9.68 -6.35 5.51
CA VAL A 79 10.72 -7.03 4.72
C VAL A 79 11.84 -7.49 5.65
N ILE A 80 12.36 -6.60 6.49
CA ILE A 80 13.45 -6.90 7.44
C ILE A 80 13.03 -7.97 8.45
N SER A 81 11.79 -7.93 8.95
CA SER A 81 11.29 -8.94 9.88
C SER A 81 10.89 -10.27 9.21
N GLY A 82 10.88 -10.36 7.88
CA GLY A 82 10.48 -11.56 7.15
C GLY A 82 8.96 -11.77 7.06
N LYS A 83 8.15 -10.76 7.37
CA LYS A 83 6.70 -10.80 7.26
C LYS A 83 6.28 -10.99 5.80
N GLY A 84 5.33 -11.89 5.56
CA GLY A 84 4.87 -12.24 4.20
C GLY A 84 5.82 -13.15 3.41
N GLN A 85 6.90 -13.66 4.03
CA GLN A 85 7.83 -14.61 3.41
C GLN A 85 8.16 -15.77 4.36
N PHE A 86 8.70 -15.46 5.54
CA PHE A 86 9.01 -16.43 6.62
C PHE A 86 7.98 -16.41 7.75
N ILE A 87 7.11 -15.41 7.74
CA ILE A 87 5.97 -15.25 8.65
C ILE A 87 4.73 -15.04 7.79
N CYS A 88 3.58 -15.53 8.25
CA CYS A 88 2.29 -15.35 7.59
C CYS A 88 2.07 -13.89 7.16
N GLY A 89 1.72 -13.71 5.89
CA GLY A 89 1.45 -12.42 5.26
C GLY A 89 0.08 -11.84 5.59
N ASN A 90 -0.76 -12.50 6.39
CA ASN A 90 -1.95 -11.86 6.94
C ASN A 90 -1.54 -10.79 7.96
N ARG A 91 -2.05 -9.57 7.80
CA ARG A 91 -1.73 -8.39 8.61
C ARG A 91 -1.81 -8.68 10.12
N CYS A 92 -2.79 -9.48 10.53
CA CYS A 92 -3.07 -9.77 11.95
C CYS A 92 -2.58 -11.16 12.41
N CYS A 93 -1.64 -11.82 11.69
CA CYS A 93 -1.18 -13.16 12.04
C CYS A 93 0.34 -13.34 11.97
N ASP A 94 0.99 -13.74 13.06
CA ASP A 94 2.45 -13.94 13.12
C ASP A 94 2.88 -15.41 13.12
N GLU A 95 2.10 -16.29 12.46
CA GLU A 95 2.49 -17.70 12.31
C GLU A 95 3.78 -17.85 11.51
N LYS A 96 4.64 -18.78 11.91
CA LYS A 96 5.88 -19.13 11.18
C LYS A 96 5.84 -20.55 10.61
N HIS A 97 4.92 -21.39 11.06
CA HIS A 97 4.79 -22.78 10.64
C HIS A 97 3.59 -23.01 9.71
N GLY A 98 3.68 -24.04 8.86
CA GLY A 98 2.57 -24.39 7.96
C GLY A 98 2.22 -23.28 6.96
N LEU A 99 3.22 -22.52 6.52
CA LEU A 99 3.10 -21.48 5.51
C LEU A 99 2.94 -22.11 4.12
N GLY A 100 2.01 -21.58 3.34
CA GLY A 100 1.86 -21.86 1.92
C GLY A 100 2.12 -20.60 1.10
N SER A 101 2.73 -20.78 -0.07
CA SER A 101 2.82 -19.72 -1.09
C SER A 101 1.65 -19.86 -2.05
N TYR A 102 0.98 -18.75 -2.32
CA TYR A 102 -0.20 -18.66 -3.16
C TYR A 102 0.02 -17.58 -4.21
N GLU A 103 -0.37 -17.88 -5.44
CA GLU A 103 -0.52 -16.88 -6.48
C GLU A 103 -2.00 -16.51 -6.55
N VAL A 104 -2.29 -15.25 -6.25
CA VAL A 104 -3.66 -14.74 -6.14
C VAL A 104 -3.91 -13.81 -7.32
N ASN A 105 -4.97 -14.10 -8.08
CA ASN A 105 -5.46 -13.16 -9.08
C ASN A 105 -6.19 -12.00 -8.37
N PHE A 106 -5.51 -10.88 -8.22
CA PHE A 106 -6.03 -9.71 -7.53
C PHE A 106 -6.73 -8.79 -8.54
N SER A 107 -8.07 -8.78 -8.49
CA SER A 107 -8.90 -7.84 -9.22
C SER A 107 -9.24 -6.64 -8.33
N TYR A 108 -8.94 -5.42 -8.79
CA TYR A 108 -9.14 -4.21 -8.00
C TYR A 108 -9.51 -3.02 -8.88
N VAL A 109 -10.12 -2.00 -8.27
CA VAL A 109 -10.44 -0.73 -8.92
C VAL A 109 -9.46 0.34 -8.45
N GLU A 110 -8.81 1.00 -9.39
CA GLU A 110 -7.87 2.07 -9.10
C GLU A 110 -8.05 3.20 -10.12
N ALA A 111 -8.28 4.44 -9.66
CA ALA A 111 -8.67 5.58 -10.50
C ALA A 111 -9.85 5.30 -11.46
N GLY A 112 -10.83 4.51 -11.02
CA GLY A 112 -12.03 4.21 -11.82
C GLY A 112 -11.84 3.09 -12.84
N GLU A 113 -10.63 2.57 -13.00
CA GLU A 113 -10.33 1.47 -13.91
C GLU A 113 -10.27 0.14 -13.17
N GLN A 114 -10.82 -0.90 -13.81
CA GLN A 114 -10.69 -2.28 -13.35
C GLN A 114 -9.32 -2.81 -13.77
N LYS A 115 -8.49 -3.20 -12.80
CA LYS A 115 -7.18 -3.78 -13.02
C LYS A 115 -7.12 -5.19 -12.45
N GLN A 116 -6.28 -6.01 -13.04
CA GLN A 116 -6.00 -7.37 -12.57
C GLN A 116 -4.51 -7.61 -12.55
N ALA A 117 -4.03 -8.26 -11.49
CA ALA A 117 -2.64 -8.63 -11.37
C ALA A 117 -2.49 -9.94 -10.61
N LEU A 118 -1.58 -10.79 -11.08
CA LEU A 118 -1.19 -11.98 -10.35
C LEU A 118 -0.14 -11.59 -9.31
N VAL A 119 -0.44 -11.78 -8.02
CA VAL A 119 0.44 -11.42 -6.92
C VAL A 119 0.77 -12.62 -6.06
N LYS A 120 1.99 -12.65 -5.52
CA LYS A 120 2.43 -13.71 -4.61
C LYS A 120 2.11 -13.35 -3.17
N LEU A 121 1.53 -14.29 -2.44
CA LEU A 121 1.17 -14.16 -1.04
C LEU A 121 1.60 -15.40 -0.28
N VAL A 122 2.24 -15.22 0.87
CA VAL A 122 2.51 -16.32 1.80
C VAL A 122 1.52 -16.24 2.96
N ALA A 123 0.78 -17.31 3.23
CA ALA A 123 -0.18 -17.36 4.33
C ALA A 123 -0.18 -18.73 5.02
N CYS A 124 -0.48 -18.77 6.32
CA CYS A 124 -0.61 -20.03 7.05
C CYS A 124 -2.00 -20.65 6.84
N LYS A 125 -2.09 -21.97 6.97
CA LYS A 125 -3.35 -22.72 6.80
C LYS A 125 -4.33 -22.61 7.99
N ARG A 126 -4.14 -21.66 8.90
CA ARG A 126 -5.06 -21.47 10.04
C ARG A 126 -6.39 -20.91 9.55
N LYS A 127 -7.50 -21.36 10.15
CA LYS A 127 -8.89 -20.90 9.84
C LYS A 127 -9.12 -19.38 9.94
N ALA A 128 -8.20 -18.65 10.57
CA ALA A 128 -8.23 -17.20 10.68
C ALA A 128 -7.56 -16.49 9.48
N CYS A 129 -6.85 -17.22 8.62
CA CYS A 129 -6.15 -16.72 7.44
C CYS A 129 -6.69 -17.34 6.13
N LEU A 130 -7.33 -18.52 6.19
CA LEU A 130 -7.95 -19.22 5.07
C LEU A 130 -9.30 -19.81 5.48
#